data_AF-A0A6C0C6Y2-F1
#
_entry.id   AF-A0A6C0C6Y2-F1
#
_cell.length_a   1.000
_cell.length_b   1.000
_cell.length_c   1.000
_cell.angle_alpha   90.00
_cell.angle_beta   90.00
_cell.angle_gamma   90.00
#
_symmetry.space_group_name_H-M   'P 1'
#
loop_
_entity.id
_entity.type
_entity.pdbx_description
1 polymer ?
#
loop_
_entity_poly.entity_id
_entity_poly.type
_entity_poly.pdbx_seq_one_letter_code
_entity_poly.pdbx_strand_id
1 'polypeptide(L)'
;MGFFRFLPFKYLSILILLFVMYIFFYKKNNIFDYTTVKKISCKNITINRYKCNIEIDYNGKKQYIYNYRRRYPLPPILPEVGQTVYISYNKDEPDKIIEENIGIYYINKYRYIMFILSVIICFYLNIK
;
A
#
# COMPACT_ATOMS: atom_id res chain seq x y z
N MET A 1 -16.74 1.00 26.52
CA MET A 1 -17.37 1.89 25.51
C MET A 1 -17.58 3.25 26.14
N GLY A 2 -16.84 4.31 25.78
CA GLY A 2 -17.04 5.60 26.46
C GLY A 2 -16.21 6.82 26.06
N PHE A 3 -15.21 6.70 25.19
CA PHE A 3 -14.34 7.85 24.87
C PHE A 3 -14.86 8.77 23.74
N PHE A 4 -15.92 8.39 23.03
CA PHE A 4 -16.44 9.15 21.89
C PHE A 4 -17.61 10.11 22.22
N ARG A 5 -18.10 10.14 23.47
CA ARG A 5 -19.32 10.88 23.81
C ARG A 5 -19.15 12.40 24.01
N PHE A 6 -17.91 12.89 24.03
CA PHE A 6 -17.61 14.30 24.32
C PHE A 6 -16.62 14.93 23.35
N LEU A 7 -16.51 14.45 22.10
CA LEU A 7 -15.92 15.29 21.06
C LEU A 7 -17.04 16.15 20.47
N PRO A 8 -17.05 17.48 20.68
CA PRO A 8 -18.01 18.34 20.00
C PRO A 8 -17.92 18.09 18.49
N PHE A 9 -19.06 17.97 17.82
CA PHE A 9 -19.16 17.80 16.36
C PHE A 9 -18.30 18.82 15.58
N LYS A 10 -18.05 19.99 16.18
CA LYS A 10 -17.15 21.04 15.67
C LYS A 10 -15.71 20.56 15.43
N TYR A 11 -15.21 19.59 16.20
CA TYR A 11 -13.86 19.03 16.01
C TYR A 11 -13.85 17.83 15.06
N LEU A 12 -15.01 17.18 14.86
CA LEU A 12 -15.15 16.10 13.90
C LEU A 12 -14.93 16.60 12.47
N SER A 13 -15.49 17.78 12.13
CA SER A 13 -15.29 18.39 10.81
C SER A 13 -13.82 18.76 10.56
N ILE A 14 -13.10 19.27 11.56
CA ILE A 14 -11.67 19.61 11.47
C ILE A 14 -10.83 18.34 11.31
N LEU A 15 -11.12 17.28 12.07
CA LEU A 15 -10.44 15.98 11.93
C LEU A 15 -10.67 15.37 10.54
N ILE A 16 -11.89 15.45 10.01
CA ILE A 16 -12.21 15.01 8.65
C ILE A 16 -11.42 15.84 7.64
N LEU A 17 -11.35 17.17 7.79
CA LEU A 17 -10.60 18.05 6.89
C LEU A 17 -9.10 17.72 6.89
N LEU A 18 -8.48 17.59 8.08
CA LEU A 18 -7.07 17.22 8.22
C LEU A 18 -6.79 15.85 7.60
N PHE A 19 -7.69 14.89 7.79
CA PHE A 19 -7.55 13.55 7.23
C PHE A 19 -7.71 13.52 5.71
N VAL A 20 -8.65 14.29 5.16
CA VAL A 20 -8.82 14.47 3.70
C VAL A 20 -7.57 15.09 3.11
N MET A 21 -7.03 16.15 3.72
CA MET A 21 -5.78 16.77 3.27
C MET A 21 -4.62 15.77 3.33
N TYR A 22 -4.47 15.04 4.44
CA TYR A 22 -3.45 14.01 4.58
C TYR A 22 -3.53 12.94 3.47
N ILE A 23 -4.72 12.39 3.23
CA ILE A 23 -4.93 11.39 2.16
C ILE A 23 -4.64 12.00 0.79
N PHE A 24 -5.07 13.24 0.56
CA PHE A 24 -4.83 13.93 -0.70
C PHE A 24 -3.35 14.08 -0.99
N PHE A 25 -2.55 14.54 -0.01
CA PHE A 25 -1.09 14.60 -0.15
C PHE A 25 -0.46 13.21 -0.30
N TYR A 26 -0.90 12.22 0.48
CA TYR A 26 -0.39 10.85 0.37
C TYR A 26 -0.64 10.22 -1.00
N LYS A 27 -1.83 10.41 -1.57
CA LYS A 27 -2.20 9.92 -2.90
C LYS A 27 -1.55 10.71 -4.03
N LYS A 28 -1.29 12.00 -3.82
CA LYS A 28 -0.56 12.84 -4.80
C LYS A 28 0.89 12.39 -4.95
N ASN A 29 1.49 11.90 -3.86
CA ASN A 29 2.90 11.51 -3.84
C ASN A 29 3.10 10.03 -4.18
N ASN A 30 2.14 9.14 -3.92
CA ASN A 30 2.30 7.71 -4.21
C ASN A 30 1.51 7.26 -5.44
N ILE A 31 2.19 6.58 -6.35
CA ILE A 31 1.60 5.91 -7.52
C ILE A 31 1.41 4.43 -7.18
N PHE A 32 0.27 3.89 -7.59
CA PHE A 32 -0.12 2.48 -7.40
C PHE A 32 -0.36 1.84 -8.74
N ASP A 33 0.42 0.82 -9.07
CA ASP A 33 0.35 0.15 -10.37
C ASP A 33 0.51 -1.36 -10.22
N TYR A 34 0.43 -2.08 -11.33
CA TYR A 34 0.73 -3.50 -11.42
C TYR A 34 1.70 -3.77 -12.56
N THR A 35 2.55 -4.77 -12.38
CA THR A 35 3.51 -5.18 -13.41
C THR A 35 3.71 -6.69 -13.35
N THR A 36 4.32 -7.24 -14.39
CA THR A 36 4.58 -8.67 -14.50
C THR A 36 6.03 -8.97 -14.16
N VAL A 37 6.25 -10.01 -13.36
CA VAL A 37 7.58 -10.48 -13.02
C VAL A 37 8.24 -11.11 -14.24
N LYS A 38 9.42 -10.61 -14.62
CA LYS A 38 10.20 -11.16 -15.74
C LYS A 38 11.23 -12.18 -15.28
N LYS A 39 11.90 -11.91 -14.16
CA LYS A 39 12.98 -12.75 -13.66
C LYS A 39 13.11 -12.59 -12.15
N ILE A 40 13.45 -13.68 -11.47
CA ILE A 40 13.72 -13.68 -10.03
C ILE A 40 15.11 -14.26 -9.82
N SER A 41 15.94 -13.51 -9.10
CA SER A 41 17.27 -13.97 -8.69
C SER A 41 17.40 -13.84 -7.19
N CYS A 42 17.51 -14.96 -6.48
CA CYS A 42 17.66 -14.99 -5.04
C CYS A 42 19.09 -15.42 -4.67
N LYS A 43 19.77 -14.60 -3.86
CA LYS A 43 21.06 -14.93 -3.25
C LYS A 43 20.86 -15.20 -1.77
N ASN A 44 21.45 -16.29 -1.29
CA ASN A 44 21.46 -16.59 0.13
C ASN A 44 22.43 -15.64 0.86
N ILE A 45 21.99 -14.99 1.95
CA ILE A 45 22.85 -14.12 2.77
C ILE A 45 23.21 -14.82 4.09
N THR A 46 22.24 -15.46 4.75
CA THR A 46 22.42 -16.18 6.03
C THR A 46 21.47 -17.36 6.07
N ILE A 47 21.67 -18.29 7.03
CA ILE A 47 20.90 -19.55 7.19
C ILE A 47 19.37 -19.37 7.03
N ASN A 48 18.82 -18.20 7.39
CA ASN A 48 17.39 -17.90 7.31
C ASN A 48 17.03 -16.59 6.57
N ARG A 49 17.93 -16.02 5.75
CA ARG A 49 17.62 -14.81 4.94
C ARG A 49 18.12 -14.94 3.51
N TYR A 50 17.17 -14.76 2.59
CA TYR A 50 17.44 -14.61 1.16
C TYR A 50 17.25 -13.15 0.77
N LYS A 51 18.14 -12.66 -0.10
CA LYS A 51 17.93 -11.43 -0.84
C LYS A 51 17.48 -11.81 -2.24
N CYS A 52 16.21 -11.56 -2.53
CA CYS A 52 15.65 -11.75 -3.85
C CYS A 52 15.58 -10.41 -4.56
N ASN A 53 16.15 -10.37 -5.76
CA ASN A 53 15.99 -9.30 -6.72
C ASN A 53 14.93 -9.77 -7.73
N ILE A 54 13.79 -9.09 -7.73
CA ILE A 54 12.70 -9.37 -8.66
C ILE A 54 12.79 -8.33 -9.78
N GLU A 55 13.11 -8.79 -10.98
CA GLU A 55 13.15 -7.95 -12.19
C GLU A 55 11.73 -7.78 -12.73
N ILE A 56 11.31 -6.53 -12.83
CA ILE A 56 10.04 -6.11 -13.41
C ILE A 56 10.31 -5.19 -14.59
N ASP A 57 9.42 -5.25 -15.57
CA ASP A 57 9.40 -4.28 -16.67
C ASP A 57 8.36 -3.22 -16.33
N TYR A 58 8.83 -2.01 -16.03
CA TYR A 58 7.97 -0.91 -15.63
C TYR A 58 8.34 0.34 -16.40
N ASN A 59 7.36 0.90 -17.13
CA ASN A 59 7.56 2.03 -18.05
C ASN A 59 8.69 1.83 -19.07
N GLY A 60 8.85 0.60 -19.58
CA GLY A 60 9.89 0.25 -20.56
C GLY A 60 11.31 0.23 -20.00
N LYS A 61 11.47 0.33 -18.67
CA LYS A 61 12.74 0.22 -17.96
C LYS A 61 12.76 -1.03 -17.10
N LYS A 62 13.94 -1.65 -17.03
CA LYS A 62 14.21 -2.73 -16.09
C LYS A 62 14.38 -2.16 -14.68
N GLN A 63 13.50 -2.55 -13.77
CA GLN A 63 13.57 -2.16 -12.37
C GLN A 63 13.60 -3.38 -11.47
N TYR A 64 14.16 -3.20 -10.27
CA TYR A 64 14.36 -4.28 -9.32
C TYR A 64 13.62 -3.99 -8.04
N ILE A 65 12.75 -4.91 -7.64
CA ILE A 65 12.17 -4.90 -6.31
C ILE A 65 13.08 -5.71 -5.40
N TYR A 66 13.56 -5.07 -4.33
CA TYR A 66 14.36 -5.73 -3.31
C TYR A 66 13.45 -6.27 -2.22
N ASN A 67 13.42 -7.59 -2.07
CA ASN A 67 12.67 -8.21 -0.98
C ASN A 67 13.63 -9.00 -0.06
N TYR A 68 13.76 -8.53 1.19
CA TYR A 68 14.49 -9.24 2.24
C TYR A 68 13.50 -10.14 2.98
N ARG A 69 13.49 -11.44 2.69
CA ARG A 69 12.52 -12.35 3.30
C ARG A 69 13.17 -13.30 4.31
N ARG A 70 12.52 -13.44 5.47
CA ARG A 70 12.87 -14.37 6.54
C ARG A 70 12.18 -15.72 6.29
N ARG A 71 12.83 -16.81 6.68
CA ARG A 71 12.40 -18.20 6.38
C ARG A 71 11.28 -18.76 7.30
N TYR A 72 10.74 -17.99 8.26
CA TYR A 72 9.89 -18.55 9.32
C TYR A 72 8.67 -17.68 9.68
N PRO A 73 7.51 -18.30 10.01
CA PRO A 73 7.24 -19.76 10.05
C PRO A 73 6.76 -20.37 8.72
N LEU A 74 6.54 -19.57 7.68
CA LEU A 74 6.11 -20.04 6.36
C LEU A 74 7.18 -19.69 5.32
N PRO A 75 7.42 -20.57 4.32
CA PRO A 75 8.25 -20.20 3.19
C PRO A 75 7.63 -18.93 2.57
N PRO A 76 8.43 -17.88 2.33
CA PRO A 76 7.89 -16.68 1.72
C PRO A 76 7.29 -17.05 0.36
N ILE A 77 6.00 -16.75 0.17
CA ILE A 77 5.31 -16.91 -1.11
C ILE A 77 5.95 -15.91 -2.08
N LEU A 78 6.96 -16.35 -2.80
CA LEU A 78 7.57 -15.58 -3.87
C LEU A 78 6.60 -15.59 -5.05
N PRO A 79 6.43 -14.46 -5.74
CA PRO A 79 5.68 -14.47 -6.98
C PRO A 79 6.40 -15.37 -7.99
N GLU A 80 5.66 -15.97 -8.92
CA GLU A 80 6.24 -16.75 -10.01
C GLU A 80 6.63 -15.84 -11.18
N VAL A 81 7.54 -16.30 -12.03
CA VAL A 81 7.84 -15.60 -13.29
C VAL A 81 6.59 -15.62 -14.17
N GLY A 82 6.19 -14.46 -14.69
CA GLY A 82 4.93 -14.28 -15.40
C GLY A 82 3.75 -13.89 -14.51
N GLN A 83 3.90 -13.92 -13.19
CA GLN A 83 2.86 -13.46 -12.27
C GLN A 83 2.76 -11.94 -12.25
N THR A 84 1.53 -11.43 -12.14
CA THR A 84 1.28 -10.01 -11.88
C THR A 84 1.50 -9.69 -10.41
N VAL A 85 2.31 -8.68 -10.14
CA VAL A 85 2.56 -8.14 -8.80
C VAL A 85 2.04 -6.71 -8.72
N TYR A 86 1.53 -6.35 -7.55
CA TYR A 86 1.07 -5.00 -7.27
C TYR A 86 2.21 -4.22 -6.66
N ILE A 87 2.39 -2.99 -7.12
CA ILE A 87 3.50 -2.15 -6.72
C ILE A 87 3.02 -0.76 -6.30
N SER A 88 3.77 -0.16 -5.38
CA SER A 88 3.65 1.26 -5.04
C SER A 88 5.01 1.93 -5.08
N TYR A 89 5.03 3.21 -5.42
CA TYR A 89 6.25 4.02 -5.39
C TYR A 89 5.93 5.50 -5.23
N ASN A 90 6.88 6.27 -4.71
CA ASN A 90 6.78 7.72 -4.63
C ASN A 90 7.06 8.33 -6.02
N LYS A 91 6.20 9.21 -6.50
CA LYS A 91 6.34 9.92 -7.78
C LYS A 91 7.64 10.71 -7.87
N ASP A 92 8.13 11.23 -6.74
CA ASP A 92 9.39 11.98 -6.67
C ASP A 92 10.62 11.04 -6.66
N GLU A 93 10.42 9.74 -6.40
CA GLU A 93 11.47 8.72 -6.35
C GLU A 93 11.04 7.44 -7.11
N PRO A 94 10.83 7.50 -8.44
CA PRO A 94 10.23 6.42 -9.22
C PRO A 94 11.07 5.14 -9.31
N ASP A 95 12.35 5.22 -8.92
CA ASP A 95 13.25 4.07 -8.87
C ASP A 95 13.08 3.23 -7.58
N LYS A 96 12.36 3.75 -6.58
CA LYS A 96 12.11 3.06 -5.31
C LYS A 96 10.75 2.37 -5.31
N ILE A 97 10.69 1.22 -5.97
CA ILE A 97 9.47 0.41 -6.04
C ILE A 97 9.36 -0.53 -4.85
N ILE A 98 8.15 -0.56 -4.27
CA ILE A 98 7.77 -1.43 -3.16
C ILE A 98 6.73 -2.44 -3.65
N GLU A 99 6.94 -3.73 -3.35
CA GLU A 99 5.94 -4.78 -3.56
C GLU A 99 4.82 -4.65 -2.53
N GLU A 100 3.58 -4.57 -3.01
CA GLU A 100 2.39 -4.51 -2.19
C GLU A 100 1.65 -5.86 -2.23
N ASN A 101 1.13 -6.28 -1.09
CA ASN A 101 0.16 -7.37 -1.07
C ASN A 101 -1.15 -6.89 -1.73
N ILE A 102 -1.86 -7.74 -2.49
CA ILE A 102 -3.13 -7.41 -3.15
C ILE A 102 -4.14 -6.72 -2.21
N GLY A 103 -4.28 -7.20 -0.97
CA GLY A 103 -5.20 -6.60 0.00
C GLY A 103 -4.75 -5.20 0.42
N ILE A 104 -3.47 -5.04 0.72
CA ILE A 104 -2.87 -3.76 1.13
C ILE A 104 -2.92 -2.76 -0.04
N TYR A 105 -2.65 -3.22 -1.27
CA TYR A 105 -2.74 -2.44 -2.49
C TYR A 105 -4.12 -1.81 -2.64
N TYR A 106 -5.20 -2.61 -2.58
CA TYR A 106 -6.55 -2.08 -2.76
C TYR A 106 -7.00 -1.20 -1.61
N ILE A 107 -6.64 -1.54 -0.36
CA ILE A 107 -6.89 -0.69 0.80
C ILE A 107 -6.21 0.67 0.62
N ASN A 108 -4.95 0.70 0.18
CA ASN A 108 -4.19 1.93 0.00
C ASN A 108 -4.69 2.73 -1.22
N LYS A 109 -5.00 2.06 -2.33
CA LYS A 109 -5.53 2.67 -3.56
C LYS A 109 -6.89 3.32 -3.34
N TYR A 110 -7.77 2.69 -2.57
CA TYR A 110 -9.15 3.13 -2.34
C TYR A 110 -9.39 3.71 -0.94
N ARG A 111 -8.35 3.95 -0.14
CA ARG A 111 -8.44 4.49 1.24
C ARG A 111 -9.33 5.72 1.33
N TYR A 112 -9.25 6.60 0.33
CA TYR A 112 -10.07 7.81 0.24
C TYR A 112 -11.57 7.52 0.09
N ILE A 113 -11.94 6.58 -0.79
CA ILE A 113 -13.35 6.23 -1.06
C ILE A 113 -13.95 5.55 0.17
N MET A 114 -13.21 4.62 0.77
CA MET A 114 -13.63 3.94 2.01
C MET A 114 -13.87 4.95 3.14
N PHE A 115 -13.06 6.00 3.22
CA PHE A 115 -13.25 7.07 4.19
C PHE A 115 -14.47 7.95 3.89
N ILE A 116 -14.68 8.37 2.64
CA ILE A 116 -15.89 9.14 2.29
C ILE A 116 -17.15 8.35 2.64
N LEU A 117 -17.18 7.06 2.32
CA LEU A 117 -18.31 6.20 2.64
C LEU A 117 -18.55 6.10 4.15
N SER A 118 -17.49 5.96 4.96
CA SER A 118 -17.65 5.92 6.42
C SER A 118 -18.16 7.24 6.99
N VAL A 119 -17.73 8.38 6.45
CA VAL A 119 -18.24 9.70 6.81
C VAL A 119 -19.72 9.83 6.44
N ILE A 120 -20.12 9.47 5.22
CA ILE A 120 -21.52 9.52 4.76
C ILE A 120 -22.41 8.64 5.65
N ILE A 121 -21.99 7.41 5.95
CA ILE A 121 -22.73 6.50 6.83
C ILE A 121 -22.88 7.11 8.23
N CYS A 122 -21.83 7.70 8.77
CA CYS A 122 -21.86 8.33 10.10
C CYS A 122 -22.85 9.51 10.15
N PHE A 123 -22.89 10.34 9.10
CA PHE A 123 -23.88 11.43 8.99
C PHE A 123 -25.31 10.91 8.85
N TYR A 124 -25.54 9.89 8.00
CA TYR A 124 -26.86 9.29 7.82
C TYR A 124 -27.43 8.70 9.12
N LEU A 125 -26.59 8.02 9.90
CA LEU A 125 -26.97 7.44 11.19
C LEU A 125 -27.24 8.48 12.29
N ASN A 126 -26.78 9.73 12.14
CA ASN A 126 -27.03 10.81 13.12
C ASN A 126 -28.28 11.66 12.80
N ILE A 127 -28.79 11.61 11.57
CA ILE A 127 -30.00 12.36 11.15
C ILE A 127 -31.28 11.61 11.54
N LYS A 128 -31.19 10.28 11.74
CA LYS A 128 -32.23 9.45 12.35
C LYS A 128 -32.08 9.40 13.86
#